data_AF-A0AA95B7I4-F1
#
_entry.id   AF-A0AA95B7I4-F1
#
_cell.length_a   1.000
_cell.length_b   1.000
_cell.length_c   1.000
_cell.angle_alpha   90.00
_cell.angle_beta   90.00
_cell.angle_gamma   90.00
#
_symmetry.space_group_name_H-M   'P 1'
#
loop_
_entity.id
_entity.type
_entity.pdbx_description
1 polymer ?
#
loop_
_entity_poly.entity_id
_entity_poly.type
_entity_poly.pdbx_seq_one_letter_code
_entity_poly.pdbx_strand_id
1 'polypeptide(L)'
;MLLRKLVAALFSSIILSLGLLLMSSWDSEQKGFILLVLIFALFGNFIYGIPVSFISEALTKSLKKSRAFVAGFIYVFLAYITGVVIEGLAIFSIISAVLFYLIDEGIKVVKDTPKDSKKLHFLKLIGIIPIAALAIWSVHVQTTSNLEETNNIYLIPDGYEGSIVVFYNMPTEENIVKEGEFFMIPLRVEELPTLKGSGIEEYAIFQTSSEWRSGKFTDKYYYVDEHGNRSEIEEFCIHLGPGSSSSMGVEYGVLQVTKSSCGEEFQLSGKERYDAQTREVLRYWGYY
;
A
#
# COMPACT_ATOMS: atom_id res chain seq x y z
N MET A 1 -4.01 -23.35 -32.88
CA MET A 1 -3.26 -23.42 -31.60
C MET A 1 -2.75 -22.04 -31.20
N LEU A 2 -1.88 -21.41 -32.01
CA LEU A 2 -1.35 -20.07 -31.74
C LEU A 2 -2.44 -18.98 -31.66
N LEU A 3 -3.39 -18.95 -32.62
CA LEU A 3 -4.48 -17.97 -32.64
C LEU A 3 -5.29 -17.94 -31.33
N ARG A 4 -5.57 -19.10 -30.73
CA ARG A 4 -6.29 -19.20 -29.45
C ARG A 4 -5.54 -18.50 -28.32
N LYS A 5 -4.21 -18.70 -28.27
CA LYS A 5 -3.34 -18.09 -27.25
C LYS A 5 -3.21 -16.58 -27.44
N LEU A 6 -3.13 -16.11 -28.69
CA LEU A 6 -3.15 -14.67 -29.01
C LEU A 6 -4.47 -14.01 -28.58
N VAL A 7 -5.59 -14.68 -28.85
CA VAL A 7 -6.93 -14.23 -28.40
C VAL A 7 -6.98 -14.19 -26.87
N ALA A 8 -6.53 -15.24 -26.19
CA ALA A 8 -6.48 -15.27 -24.73
C ALA A 8 -5.62 -14.14 -24.15
N ALA A 9 -4.45 -13.87 -24.75
CA ALA A 9 -3.56 -12.77 -24.35
C ALA A 9 -4.24 -11.40 -24.48
N LEU A 10 -4.92 -11.16 -25.60
CA LEU A 10 -5.62 -9.91 -25.84
C LEU A 10 -6.78 -9.70 -24.84
N PHE A 11 -7.66 -10.69 -24.71
CA PHE A 11 -8.84 -10.57 -23.84
C PHE A 11 -8.47 -10.48 -22.36
N SER A 12 -7.50 -11.28 -21.88
CA SER A 12 -7.04 -11.20 -20.49
C SER A 12 -6.49 -9.81 -20.16
N SER A 13 -5.70 -9.22 -21.07
CA SER A 13 -5.14 -7.88 -20.90
C SER A 13 -6.23 -6.79 -20.86
N ILE A 14 -7.22 -6.88 -21.76
CA ILE A 14 -8.36 -5.95 -21.79
C ILE A 14 -9.19 -6.07 -20.52
N ILE A 15 -9.53 -7.29 -20.09
CA ILE A 15 -10.34 -7.53 -18.89
C ILE A 15 -9.64 -7.01 -17.65
N LEU A 16 -8.34 -7.27 -17.49
CA LEU A 16 -7.56 -6.76 -16.36
C LEU A 16 -7.56 -5.23 -16.31
N SER A 17 -7.29 -4.60 -17.46
CA SER A 17 -7.23 -3.14 -17.56
C SER A 17 -8.58 -2.48 -17.30
N LEU A 18 -9.66 -3.06 -17.82
CA LEU A 18 -11.02 -2.58 -17.58
C LEU A 18 -11.46 -2.81 -16.12
N GLY A 19 -11.09 -3.93 -15.52
CA GLY A 19 -11.35 -4.21 -14.11
C GLY A 19 -10.69 -3.15 -13.21
N LEU A 20 -9.44 -2.79 -13.50
CA LEU A 20 -8.73 -1.74 -12.76
C LEU A 20 -9.31 -0.36 -13.01
N LEU A 21 -9.79 -0.07 -14.22
CA LEU A 21 -10.52 1.17 -14.51
C LEU A 21 -11.78 1.30 -13.64
N LEU A 22 -12.54 0.22 -13.48
CA LEU A 22 -13.75 0.23 -12.67
C LEU A 22 -13.42 0.46 -11.19
N MET A 23 -12.35 -0.15 -10.68
CA MET A 23 -11.88 0.10 -9.31
C MET A 23 -11.38 1.54 -9.15
N SER A 24 -10.60 2.04 -10.11
CA SER A 24 -10.07 3.41 -10.06
C SER A 24 -11.14 4.48 -10.30
N SER A 25 -12.28 4.15 -10.91
CA SER A 25 -13.35 5.14 -11.13
C SER A 25 -13.99 5.64 -9.82
N TRP A 26 -13.74 4.93 -8.72
CA TRP A 26 -14.11 5.34 -7.37
C TRP A 26 -13.16 6.42 -6.81
N ASP A 27 -11.89 6.43 -7.25
CA ASP A 27 -10.86 7.37 -6.80
C ASP A 27 -10.53 8.40 -7.91
N SER A 28 -10.76 9.68 -7.62
CA SER A 28 -10.78 10.75 -8.63
C SER A 28 -9.45 11.07 -9.33
N GLU A 29 -8.32 10.50 -8.90
CA GLU A 29 -6.99 11.00 -9.29
C GLU A 29 -6.26 10.24 -10.44
N GLN A 30 -6.71 9.07 -10.91
CA GLN A 30 -5.86 8.21 -11.75
C GLN A 30 -6.38 7.86 -13.16
N LYS A 31 -7.02 8.80 -13.87
CA LYS A 31 -7.59 8.55 -15.21
C LYS A 31 -6.56 8.26 -16.32
N GLY A 32 -5.27 8.55 -16.12
CA GLY A 32 -4.21 8.31 -17.10
C GLY A 32 -3.56 6.92 -17.05
N PHE A 33 -3.84 6.12 -16.01
CA PHE A 33 -3.08 4.90 -15.73
C PHE A 33 -3.50 3.69 -16.59
N ILE A 34 -4.70 3.72 -17.17
CA ILE A 34 -5.31 2.57 -17.89
C ILE A 34 -4.52 2.15 -19.12
N LEU A 35 -4.05 3.10 -19.93
CA LEU A 35 -3.29 2.80 -21.13
C LEU A 35 -1.97 2.12 -20.79
N LEU A 36 -1.32 2.58 -19.71
CA LEU A 36 -0.09 2.00 -19.20
C LEU A 36 -0.31 0.58 -18.70
N VAL A 37 -1.35 0.35 -17.88
CA VAL A 37 -1.74 -0.99 -17.42
C VAL A 37 -2.03 -1.92 -18.60
N LEU A 38 -2.74 -1.45 -19.61
CA LEU A 38 -3.04 -2.23 -20.81
C LEU A 38 -1.77 -2.63 -21.56
N ILE A 39 -0.82 -1.70 -21.74
CA ILE A 39 0.46 -1.98 -22.39
C ILE A 39 1.25 -3.02 -21.60
N PHE A 40 1.36 -2.88 -20.28
CA PHE A 40 2.08 -3.84 -19.43
C PHE A 40 1.40 -5.21 -19.41
N ALA A 41 0.07 -5.26 -19.33
CA ALA A 41 -0.69 -6.51 -19.36
C ALA A 41 -0.53 -7.22 -20.70
N LEU A 42 -0.58 -6.48 -21.82
CA LEU A 42 -0.32 -7.04 -23.15
C LEU A 42 1.10 -7.58 -23.24
N PHE A 43 2.10 -6.78 -22.87
CA PHE A 43 3.49 -7.20 -22.90
C PHE A 43 3.73 -8.48 -22.07
N GLY A 44 3.24 -8.50 -20.83
CA GLY A 44 3.31 -9.66 -19.94
C GLY A 44 2.60 -10.89 -20.52
N ASN A 45 1.36 -10.76 -21.00
CA ASN A 45 0.63 -11.91 -21.52
C ASN A 45 1.22 -12.46 -22.84
N PHE A 46 1.78 -11.61 -23.69
CA PHE A 46 2.41 -12.04 -24.95
C PHE A 46 3.79 -12.66 -24.73
N ILE A 47 4.64 -12.05 -23.91
CA ILE A 47 6.02 -12.51 -23.69
C ILE A 47 6.08 -13.64 -22.67
N TYR A 48 5.21 -13.62 -21.66
CA TYR A 48 5.23 -14.60 -20.58
C TYR A 48 4.04 -15.57 -20.66
N GLY A 49 2.82 -15.05 -20.79
CA GLY A 49 1.59 -15.87 -20.79
C GLY A 49 1.56 -16.92 -21.92
N ILE A 50 1.94 -16.55 -23.14
CA ILE A 50 1.98 -17.46 -24.29
C ILE A 50 3.01 -18.59 -24.10
N PRO A 51 4.29 -18.33 -23.74
CA PRO A 51 5.23 -19.41 -23.41
C PRO A 51 4.76 -20.32 -22.28
N VAL A 52 4.23 -19.76 -21.19
CA VAL A 52 3.66 -20.55 -20.08
C VAL A 52 2.54 -21.46 -20.56
N SER A 53 1.68 -20.96 -21.46
CA SER A 53 0.61 -21.74 -22.06
C SER A 53 1.15 -22.93 -22.87
N PHE A 54 2.24 -22.77 -23.62
CA PHE A 54 2.87 -23.88 -24.34
C PHE A 54 3.52 -24.90 -23.40
N ILE A 55 4.23 -24.44 -22.36
CA ILE A 55 4.84 -25.30 -21.34
C ILE A 55 3.76 -26.11 -20.62
N SER A 56 2.67 -25.44 -20.20
CA SER A 56 1.54 -26.07 -19.53
C SER A 56 0.90 -27.16 -20.39
N GLU A 57 0.71 -26.92 -21.70
CA GLU A 57 0.17 -27.94 -22.60
C GLU A 57 1.14 -29.10 -22.86
N ALA A 58 2.45 -28.84 -22.89
CA ALA A 58 3.47 -29.88 -23.04
C ALA A 58 3.49 -30.80 -21.81
N LEU A 59 3.48 -30.23 -20.61
CA LEU A 59 3.53 -30.97 -19.33
C LEU A 59 2.23 -31.73 -19.05
N THR A 60 1.07 -31.21 -19.48
CA THR A 60 -0.23 -31.83 -19.20
C THR A 60 -0.71 -32.82 -20.27
N LYS A 61 0.07 -33.05 -21.33
CA LYS A 61 -0.35 -33.88 -22.48
C LYS A 61 -0.75 -35.31 -22.11
N SER A 62 -0.12 -35.91 -21.10
CA SER A 62 -0.39 -37.28 -20.62
C SER A 62 -1.60 -37.38 -19.67
N LEU A 63 -2.07 -36.26 -19.12
CA LEU A 63 -3.08 -36.23 -18.07
C LEU A 63 -4.47 -36.00 -18.65
N LYS A 64 -5.24 -37.05 -18.91
CA LYS A 64 -6.58 -36.90 -19.51
C LYS A 64 -7.63 -36.30 -18.56
N LYS A 65 -7.73 -36.79 -17.31
CA LYS A 65 -8.85 -36.46 -16.39
C LYS A 65 -8.62 -35.19 -15.56
N SER A 66 -7.37 -34.93 -15.19
CA SER A 66 -6.92 -33.82 -14.32
C SER A 66 -6.26 -32.68 -15.09
N ARG A 67 -6.19 -32.75 -16.43
CA ARG A 67 -5.50 -31.81 -17.31
C ARG A 67 -5.69 -30.35 -16.92
N ALA A 68 -6.95 -29.90 -16.86
CA ALA A 68 -7.32 -28.50 -16.68
C ALA A 68 -6.80 -27.99 -15.33
N PHE A 69 -7.06 -28.74 -14.26
CA PHE A 69 -6.61 -28.38 -12.92
C PHE A 69 -5.08 -28.26 -12.82
N VAL A 70 -4.35 -29.24 -13.36
CA VAL A 70 -2.87 -29.20 -13.36
C VAL A 70 -2.35 -28.05 -14.24
N ALA A 71 -3.00 -27.79 -15.38
CA ALA A 71 -2.65 -26.66 -16.22
C ALA A 71 -2.81 -25.34 -15.44
N GLY A 72 -3.96 -25.13 -14.79
CA GLY A 72 -4.22 -23.95 -13.97
C GLY A 72 -3.21 -23.78 -12.84
N PHE A 73 -2.83 -24.88 -12.18
CA PHE A 73 -1.78 -24.86 -11.14
C PHE A 73 -0.44 -24.37 -11.71
N ILE A 74 -0.04 -24.83 -12.89
CA ILE A 74 1.20 -24.37 -13.56
C ILE A 74 1.14 -22.87 -13.81
N TYR A 75 0.01 -22.31 -14.27
CA TYR A 75 -0.13 -20.87 -14.47
C TYR A 75 0.02 -20.09 -13.17
N VAL A 76 -0.70 -20.47 -12.11
CA VAL A 76 -0.64 -19.77 -10.82
C VAL A 76 0.76 -19.89 -10.20
N PHE A 77 1.38 -21.08 -10.26
CA PHE A 77 2.71 -21.32 -9.72
C PHE A 77 3.78 -20.48 -10.42
N LEU A 78 3.77 -20.45 -11.75
CA LEU A 78 4.73 -19.66 -12.53
C LEU A 78 4.50 -18.16 -12.36
N ALA A 79 3.24 -17.72 -12.28
CA ALA A 79 2.91 -16.33 -11.97
C ALA A 79 3.38 -15.92 -10.57
N TYR A 80 3.23 -16.80 -9.58
CA TYR A 80 3.71 -16.58 -8.21
C TYR A 80 5.23 -16.44 -8.15
N ILE A 81 5.98 -17.33 -8.81
CA ILE A 81 7.45 -17.22 -8.92
C ILE A 81 7.85 -15.89 -9.55
N THR A 82 7.15 -15.49 -10.61
CA THR A 82 7.44 -14.22 -11.29
C THR A 82 7.09 -13.03 -10.40
N GLY A 83 6.05 -13.16 -9.56
CA GLY A 83 5.68 -12.15 -8.57
C GLY A 83 6.79 -11.85 -7.57
N VAL A 84 7.61 -12.83 -7.20
CA VAL A 84 8.79 -12.62 -6.33
C VAL A 84 9.82 -11.68 -6.97
N VAL A 85 9.89 -11.62 -8.32
CA VAL A 85 10.84 -10.76 -9.05
C VAL A 85 10.30 -9.33 -9.25
N ILE A 86 8.97 -9.17 -9.29
CA ILE A 86 8.31 -7.90 -9.64
C ILE A 86 7.62 -7.27 -8.41
N GLU A 87 7.94 -7.75 -7.20
CA GLU A 87 7.49 -7.29 -5.87
C GLU A 87 6.09 -6.64 -5.82
N GLY A 88 5.99 -5.34 -6.14
CA GLY A 88 4.73 -4.58 -6.13
C GLY A 88 3.66 -5.00 -7.15
N LEU A 89 4.00 -5.81 -8.17
CA LEU A 89 3.06 -6.28 -9.20
C LEU A 89 2.69 -7.76 -9.08
N ALA A 90 3.09 -8.43 -7.99
CA ALA A 90 2.88 -9.87 -7.80
C ALA A 90 1.40 -10.27 -7.85
N ILE A 91 0.52 -9.52 -7.19
CA ILE A 91 -0.93 -9.79 -7.19
C ILE A 91 -1.52 -9.68 -8.60
N PHE A 92 -1.14 -8.64 -9.35
CA PHE A 92 -1.59 -8.43 -10.73
C PHE A 92 -1.10 -9.54 -11.66
N SER A 93 0.12 -10.03 -11.48
CA SER A 93 0.67 -11.17 -12.22
C SER A 93 -0.19 -12.43 -12.02
N ILE A 94 -0.56 -12.74 -10.77
CA ILE A 94 -1.40 -13.90 -10.45
C ILE A 94 -2.79 -13.76 -11.08
N ILE A 95 -3.43 -12.58 -10.94
CA ILE A 95 -4.75 -12.32 -11.55
C ILE A 95 -4.68 -12.45 -13.07
N SER A 96 -3.66 -11.87 -13.71
CA SER A 96 -3.46 -11.94 -15.16
C SER A 96 -3.29 -13.38 -15.63
N ALA A 97 -2.51 -14.19 -14.92
CA ALA A 97 -2.30 -15.59 -15.26
C ALA A 97 -3.58 -16.43 -15.11
N VAL A 98 -4.39 -16.17 -14.08
CA VAL A 98 -5.70 -16.83 -13.91
C VAL A 98 -6.65 -16.43 -15.04
N LEU A 99 -6.74 -15.14 -15.38
CA LEU A 99 -7.56 -14.67 -16.50
C LEU A 99 -7.12 -15.31 -17.82
N PHE A 100 -5.82 -15.32 -18.09
CA PHE A 100 -5.26 -15.96 -19.29
C PHE A 100 -5.64 -17.44 -19.35
N TYR A 101 -5.42 -18.18 -18.26
CA TYR A 101 -5.76 -19.60 -18.16
C TYR A 101 -7.25 -19.86 -18.40
N LEU A 102 -8.13 -19.10 -17.74
CA LEU A 102 -9.58 -19.26 -17.86
C LEU A 102 -10.06 -19.03 -19.30
N ILE A 103 -9.45 -18.08 -20.02
CA ILE A 103 -9.80 -17.79 -21.41
C ILE A 103 -9.21 -18.83 -22.36
N ASP A 104 -7.91 -19.16 -22.23
CA ASP A 104 -7.23 -20.12 -23.13
C ASP A 104 -7.84 -21.53 -23.03
N GLU A 105 -7.97 -22.07 -21.81
CA GLU A 105 -8.60 -23.37 -21.60
C GLU A 105 -10.13 -23.29 -21.73
N GLY A 106 -10.75 -22.15 -21.45
CA GLY A 106 -12.18 -21.93 -21.69
C GLY A 106 -12.56 -22.06 -23.16
N ILE A 107 -11.83 -21.39 -24.06
CA ILE A 107 -12.05 -21.49 -25.52
C ILE A 107 -11.90 -22.94 -25.99
N LYS A 108 -10.93 -23.66 -25.44
CA LYS A 108 -10.69 -25.07 -25.76
C LYS A 108 -11.83 -25.98 -25.28
N VAL A 109 -12.32 -25.79 -24.06
CA VAL A 109 -13.48 -26.53 -23.54
C VAL A 109 -14.72 -26.28 -24.42
N VAL A 110 -14.95 -25.04 -24.84
CA VAL A 110 -16.10 -24.71 -25.71
C VAL A 110 -16.01 -25.41 -27.07
N LYS A 111 -14.81 -25.46 -27.66
CA LYS A 111 -14.57 -25.99 -29.02
C LYS A 111 -14.48 -27.51 -29.08
N ASP A 112 -13.80 -28.13 -28.11
CA ASP A 112 -13.37 -29.53 -28.21
C ASP A 112 -14.23 -30.49 -27.37
N THR A 113 -15.15 -29.99 -26.55
CA THR A 113 -15.93 -30.81 -25.60
C THR A 113 -17.40 -31.01 -26.07
N PRO A 114 -17.93 -32.26 -26.04
CA PRO A 114 -19.35 -32.54 -26.30
C PRO A 114 -20.28 -31.74 -25.38
N LYS A 115 -21.47 -31.36 -25.87
CA LYS A 115 -22.41 -30.45 -25.18
C LYS A 115 -22.78 -30.93 -23.77
N ASP A 116 -22.91 -32.24 -23.56
CA ASP A 116 -23.38 -32.83 -22.31
C ASP A 116 -22.31 -32.84 -21.19
N SER A 117 -21.01 -32.76 -21.53
CA SER A 117 -19.93 -32.76 -20.54
C SER A 117 -19.33 -31.37 -20.27
N LYS A 118 -19.79 -30.32 -20.99
CA LYS A 118 -19.29 -28.94 -20.85
C LYS A 118 -19.36 -28.42 -19.41
N LYS A 119 -20.46 -28.67 -18.69
CA LYS A 119 -20.66 -28.19 -17.30
C LYS A 119 -19.60 -28.74 -16.34
N LEU A 120 -19.26 -30.03 -16.47
CA LEU A 120 -18.25 -30.67 -15.63
C LEU A 120 -16.84 -30.15 -15.93
N HIS A 121 -16.51 -29.92 -17.20
CA HIS A 121 -15.22 -29.34 -17.58
C HIS A 121 -15.09 -27.89 -17.12
N PHE A 122 -16.18 -27.12 -17.16
CA PHE A 122 -16.18 -25.74 -16.67
C PHE A 122 -15.97 -25.66 -15.15
N LEU A 123 -16.60 -26.56 -14.37
CA LEU A 123 -16.34 -26.68 -12.93
C LEU A 123 -14.86 -26.95 -12.61
N LYS A 124 -14.20 -27.77 -13.43
CA LYS A 124 -12.75 -28.03 -13.28
C LYS A 124 -11.89 -26.80 -13.58
N LEU A 125 -12.32 -25.90 -14.47
CA LEU A 125 -11.62 -24.64 -14.74
C LEU A 125 -11.67 -23.73 -13.51
N ILE A 126 -12.86 -23.57 -12.92
CA ILE A 126 -13.11 -22.72 -11.74
C ILE A 126 -12.39 -23.26 -10.49
N GLY A 127 -12.13 -24.57 -10.44
CA GLY A 127 -11.39 -25.19 -9.34
C GLY A 127 -10.00 -24.61 -9.06
N ILE A 128 -9.45 -23.77 -9.94
CA ILE A 128 -8.19 -23.05 -9.69
C ILE A 128 -8.34 -21.84 -8.76
N ILE A 129 -9.54 -21.27 -8.62
CA ILE A 129 -9.78 -20.03 -7.87
C ILE A 129 -9.31 -20.12 -6.41
N PRO A 130 -9.58 -21.21 -5.65
CA PRO A 130 -9.07 -21.32 -4.28
C PRO A 130 -7.53 -21.30 -4.20
N ILE A 131 -6.84 -21.90 -5.19
CA ILE A 131 -5.37 -21.90 -5.25
C ILE A 131 -4.86 -20.49 -5.54
N ALA A 132 -5.50 -19.78 -6.46
CA ALA A 132 -5.17 -18.38 -6.74
C ALA A 132 -5.40 -17.48 -5.53
N ALA A 133 -6.49 -17.68 -4.79
CA ALA A 133 -6.78 -16.94 -3.57
C ALA A 133 -5.71 -17.19 -2.48
N LEU A 134 -5.28 -18.44 -2.30
CA LEU A 134 -4.18 -18.77 -1.39
C LEU A 134 -2.85 -18.12 -1.82
N ALA A 135 -2.55 -18.09 -3.12
CA ALA A 135 -1.35 -17.43 -3.63
C ALA A 135 -1.40 -15.91 -3.44
N ILE A 136 -2.55 -15.27 -3.64
CA ILE A 136 -2.73 -13.84 -3.36
C ILE A 136 -2.59 -13.56 -1.86
N TRP A 137 -3.20 -14.40 -1.01
CA TRP A 137 -3.08 -14.26 0.43
C TRP A 137 -1.65 -14.41 0.93
N SER A 138 -0.87 -15.37 0.38
CA SER A 138 0.53 -15.54 0.76
C SER A 138 1.41 -14.36 0.33
N VAL A 139 1.18 -13.78 -0.85
CA VAL A 139 1.84 -12.53 -1.27
C VAL A 139 1.49 -11.41 -0.28
N HIS A 140 0.22 -11.23 0.03
CA HIS A 140 -0.22 -10.19 0.96
C HIS A 140 0.46 -10.32 2.34
N VAL A 141 0.47 -11.52 2.92
CA VAL A 141 1.13 -11.78 4.21
C VAL A 141 2.62 -11.45 4.15
N GLN A 142 3.34 -11.86 3.10
CA GLN A 142 4.76 -11.56 2.93
C GLN A 142 5.04 -10.06 2.79
N THR A 143 4.23 -9.36 2.00
CA THR A 143 4.37 -7.91 1.82
C THR A 143 4.14 -7.17 3.14
N THR A 144 3.10 -7.53 3.89
CA THR A 144 2.80 -6.87 5.18
C THR A 144 3.82 -7.21 6.26
N SER A 145 4.37 -8.42 6.28
CA SER A 145 5.40 -8.80 7.28
C SER A 145 6.76 -8.16 7.05
N ASN A 146 7.06 -7.74 5.82
CA ASN A 146 8.34 -7.13 5.45
C ASN A 146 8.33 -5.60 5.50
N LEU A 147 7.20 -4.97 5.86
CA LEU A 147 7.17 -3.54 6.12
C LEU A 147 7.97 -3.26 7.40
N GLU A 148 9.00 -2.42 7.30
CA GLU A 148 9.71 -1.90 8.47
C GLU A 148 8.72 -1.20 9.41
N GLU A 149 8.94 -1.28 10.71
CA GLU A 149 8.08 -0.62 11.70
C GLU A 149 8.61 0.78 12.02
N THR A 150 7.72 1.76 12.17
CA THR A 150 8.11 3.15 12.45
C THR A 150 8.68 3.29 13.86
N ASN A 151 8.12 2.61 14.87
CA ASN A 151 8.63 2.51 16.22
C ASN A 151 9.08 3.88 16.81
N ASN A 152 8.27 4.93 16.67
CA ASN A 152 8.53 6.20 17.33
C ASN A 152 7.83 6.26 18.69
N ILE A 153 8.45 6.95 19.65
CA ILE A 153 7.81 7.37 20.90
C ILE A 153 7.79 8.90 20.91
N TYR A 154 6.61 9.48 20.74
CA TYR A 154 6.40 10.92 20.85
C TYR A 154 6.20 11.29 22.31
N LEU A 155 7.07 12.17 22.80
CA LEU A 155 7.02 12.71 24.15
C LEU A 155 6.48 14.14 24.06
N ILE A 156 5.18 14.29 24.30
CA ILE A 156 4.43 15.55 24.18
C ILE A 156 4.38 16.20 25.58
N PRO A 157 4.70 17.49 25.74
CA PRO A 157 4.55 18.16 27.04
C PRO A 157 3.11 18.07 27.57
N ASP A 158 2.94 17.73 28.86
CA ASP A 158 1.59 17.60 29.45
C ASP A 158 0.82 18.92 29.38
N GLY A 159 -0.48 18.82 29.07
CA GLY A 159 -1.36 19.96 28.85
C GLY A 159 -1.33 20.56 27.45
N TYR A 160 -0.39 20.16 26.58
CA TYR A 160 -0.34 20.65 25.21
C TYR A 160 -1.47 20.05 24.33
N GLU A 161 -2.16 20.91 23.58
CA GLU A 161 -3.07 20.51 22.49
C GLU A 161 -2.80 21.37 21.25
N GLY A 162 -2.60 20.74 20.09
CA GLY A 162 -2.34 21.48 18.86
C GLY A 162 -1.60 20.66 17.81
N SER A 163 -0.98 21.35 16.87
CA SER A 163 -0.15 20.73 15.83
C SER A 163 1.25 20.41 16.34
N ILE A 164 1.73 19.24 15.93
CA ILE A 164 3.07 18.74 16.16
C ILE A 164 3.75 18.64 14.80
N VAL A 165 4.94 19.22 14.68
CA VAL A 165 5.77 19.17 13.47
C VAL A 165 7.13 18.60 13.79
N VAL A 166 7.53 17.54 13.09
CA VAL A 166 8.86 16.95 13.23
C VAL A 166 9.63 17.12 11.93
N PHE A 167 10.81 17.75 12.01
CA PHE A 167 11.72 17.93 10.88
C PHE A 167 12.86 16.90 10.93
N TYR A 168 13.07 16.21 9.82
CA TYR A 168 14.07 15.18 9.61
C TYR A 168 15.12 15.65 8.61
N ASN A 169 16.26 14.95 8.54
CA ASN A 169 17.40 15.30 7.68
C ASN A 169 17.96 16.71 7.92
N MET A 170 17.88 17.21 9.16
CA MET A 170 18.45 18.51 9.54
C MET A 170 19.93 18.34 9.91
N PRO A 171 20.90 18.76 9.07
CA PRO A 171 22.31 18.38 9.22
C PRO A 171 23.01 18.96 10.45
N THR A 172 22.43 20.00 11.07
CA THR A 172 22.97 20.68 12.26
C THR A 172 22.38 20.17 13.57
N GLU A 173 21.39 19.29 13.51
CA GLU A 173 20.67 18.77 14.69
C GLU A 173 21.29 17.47 15.19
N GLU A 174 20.92 17.07 16.40
CA GLU A 174 21.31 15.79 16.95
C GLU A 174 20.50 14.63 16.35
N ASN A 175 21.06 13.42 16.43
CA ASN A 175 20.37 12.20 15.99
C ASN A 175 19.41 11.72 17.10
N ILE A 176 18.29 11.09 16.71
CA ILE A 176 17.32 10.55 17.66
C ILE A 176 17.94 9.47 18.56
N VAL A 177 17.73 9.63 19.86
CA VAL A 177 18.08 8.64 20.88
C VAL A 177 17.10 7.46 20.83
N LYS A 178 17.61 6.24 21.02
CA LYS A 178 16.79 5.03 21.09
C LYS A 178 16.52 4.58 22.52
N GLU A 179 15.32 4.08 22.76
CA GLU A 179 14.91 3.34 23.95
C GLU A 179 14.45 1.94 23.52
N GLY A 180 15.37 0.96 23.57
CA GLY A 180 15.17 -0.35 22.97
C GLY A 180 15.06 -0.26 21.45
N GLU A 181 13.96 -0.76 20.89
CA GLU A 181 13.67 -0.67 19.44
C GLU A 181 12.99 0.65 19.04
N PHE A 182 12.62 1.48 20.01
CA PHE A 182 11.89 2.72 19.76
C PHE A 182 12.82 3.94 19.67
N PHE A 183 12.43 4.91 18.86
CA PHE A 183 13.11 6.18 18.65
C PHE A 183 12.36 7.28 19.39
N MET A 184 13.07 7.99 20.27
CA MET A 184 12.47 8.98 21.16
C MET A 184 12.38 10.33 20.46
N ILE A 185 11.17 10.88 20.34
CA ILE A 185 10.89 12.19 19.75
C ILE A 185 10.46 13.14 20.88
N PRO A 186 11.42 13.81 21.56
CA PRO A 186 11.12 14.79 22.59
C PRO A 186 10.63 16.10 21.97
N LEU A 187 9.36 16.42 22.17
CA LEU A 187 8.76 17.63 21.63
C LEU A 187 8.95 18.80 22.60
N ARG A 188 9.24 19.98 22.03
CA ARG A 188 9.22 21.26 22.74
C ARG A 188 8.08 22.12 22.21
N VAL A 189 7.44 22.90 23.08
CA VAL A 189 6.43 23.87 22.67
C VAL A 189 7.12 25.20 22.36
N GLU A 190 6.78 25.78 21.22
CA GLU A 190 7.20 27.11 20.80
C GLU A 190 5.99 27.98 20.46
N GLU A 191 6.14 29.29 20.60
CA GLU A 191 5.12 30.26 20.19
C GLU A 191 5.38 30.77 18.78
N LEU A 192 4.36 30.79 17.93
CA LEU A 192 4.42 31.35 16.60
C LEU A 192 4.00 32.83 16.62
N PRO A 193 4.92 33.79 16.35
CA PRO A 193 4.60 35.21 16.46
C PRO A 193 3.49 35.68 15.52
N THR A 194 3.32 35.01 14.38
CA THR A 194 2.28 35.31 13.37
C THR A 194 0.86 34.96 13.84
N LEU A 195 0.73 34.08 14.83
CA LEU A 195 -0.55 33.62 15.38
C LEU A 195 -0.85 34.20 16.76
N LYS A 196 -0.07 35.19 17.23
CA LYS A 196 -0.23 35.76 18.56
C LYS A 196 -1.66 36.28 18.80
N GLY A 197 -2.29 35.80 19.88
CA GLY A 197 -3.65 36.19 20.27
C GLY A 197 -4.76 35.47 19.50
N SER A 198 -4.43 34.43 18.74
CA SER A 198 -5.42 33.57 18.05
C SER A 198 -5.93 32.42 18.92
N GLY A 199 -5.23 32.10 20.02
CA GLY A 199 -5.51 30.93 20.87
C GLY A 199 -4.96 29.62 20.29
N ILE A 200 -4.12 29.70 19.25
CA ILE A 200 -3.38 28.60 18.60
C ILE A 200 -1.95 29.05 18.25
N GLU A 201 -1.37 29.96 19.04
CA GLU A 201 0.01 30.41 18.89
C GLU A 201 1.04 29.33 19.24
N GLU A 202 0.71 28.40 20.13
CA GLU A 202 1.64 27.39 20.64
C GLU A 202 1.62 26.12 19.78
N TYR A 203 2.77 25.78 19.20
CA TYR A 203 2.97 24.57 18.41
C TYR A 203 4.08 23.71 19.01
N ALA A 204 3.98 22.39 18.86
CA ALA A 204 5.01 21.47 19.31
C ALA A 204 5.94 21.10 18.15
N ILE A 205 7.24 21.09 18.39
CA ILE A 205 8.26 20.86 17.37
C ILE A 205 9.37 19.93 17.86
N PHE A 206 9.91 19.14 16.94
CA PHE A 206 11.19 18.46 17.09
C PHE A 206 11.99 18.52 15.79
N GLN A 207 13.32 18.62 15.89
CA GLN A 207 14.22 18.69 14.74
C GLN A 207 15.35 17.69 14.95
N THR A 208 15.68 16.93 13.92
CA THR A 208 16.67 15.86 14.00
C THR A 208 17.45 15.69 12.70
N SER A 209 18.69 15.21 12.82
CA SER A 209 19.50 14.76 11.68
C SER A 209 19.12 13.37 11.17
N SER A 210 18.24 12.65 11.87
CA SER A 210 17.80 11.31 11.47
C SER A 210 16.94 11.35 10.20
N GLU A 211 16.97 10.26 9.44
CA GLU A 211 16.11 10.07 8.26
C GLU A 211 14.66 9.79 8.64
N TRP A 212 13.72 10.23 7.80
CA TRP A 212 12.33 9.84 7.91
C TRP A 212 12.19 8.34 7.72
N ARG A 213 11.35 7.70 8.55
CA ARG A 213 11.07 6.26 8.42
C ARG A 213 9.63 6.05 7.96
N SER A 214 9.50 5.31 6.86
CA SER A 214 8.21 4.90 6.31
C SER A 214 8.03 3.41 6.57
N GLY A 215 6.78 2.98 6.84
CA GLY A 215 6.54 1.60 7.16
C GLY A 215 5.22 1.37 7.90
N LYS A 216 5.12 0.22 8.56
CA LYS A 216 3.98 -0.13 9.41
C LYS A 216 3.97 0.76 10.65
N PHE A 217 2.85 1.43 10.87
CA PHE A 217 2.68 2.35 11.97
C PHE A 217 2.61 1.61 13.31
N THR A 218 3.59 1.85 14.18
CA THR A 218 3.69 1.24 15.53
C THR A 218 4.04 2.28 16.60
N ASP A 219 3.79 3.55 16.29
CA ASP A 219 4.18 4.68 17.11
C ASP A 219 3.36 4.75 18.40
N LYS A 220 4.01 5.26 19.46
CA LYS A 220 3.40 5.46 20.78
C LYS A 220 3.48 6.93 21.16
N TYR A 221 2.49 7.37 21.93
CA TYR A 221 2.32 8.76 22.30
C TYR A 221 2.18 8.88 23.81
N TYR A 222 2.93 9.80 24.40
CA TYR A 222 2.89 10.04 25.84
C TYR A 222 2.86 11.54 26.11
N TYR A 223 2.03 11.95 27.07
CA TYR A 223 2.23 13.22 27.77
C TYR A 223 3.37 13.06 28.77
N VAL A 224 4.23 14.06 28.87
CA VAL A 224 5.37 14.10 29.80
C VAL A 224 5.23 15.30 30.73
N ASP A 225 5.20 15.04 32.03
CA ASP A 225 5.16 16.10 33.04
C ASP A 225 6.54 16.74 33.28
N GLU A 226 6.58 17.80 34.10
CA GLU A 226 7.84 18.50 34.45
C GLU A 226 8.87 17.60 35.17
N HIS A 227 8.44 16.48 35.74
CA HIS A 227 9.29 15.50 36.43
C HIS A 227 9.76 14.37 35.50
N GLY A 228 9.32 14.36 34.24
CA GLY A 228 9.63 13.33 33.25
C GLY A 228 8.74 12.08 33.31
N ASN A 229 7.66 12.09 34.10
CA ASN A 229 6.72 10.96 34.14
C ASN A 229 5.87 10.94 32.87
N ARG A 230 5.67 9.73 32.32
CA ARG A 230 4.95 9.51 31.06
C ARG A 230 3.52 9.03 31.33
N SER A 231 2.54 9.66 30.69
CA SER A 231 1.14 9.23 30.65
C SER A 231 0.75 8.91 29.22
N GLU A 232 0.34 7.67 28.96
CA GLU A 232 0.01 7.22 27.60
C GLU A 232 -1.19 7.98 27.02
N ILE A 233 -1.10 8.31 25.74
CA ILE A 233 -2.15 8.98 24.98
C ILE A 233 -2.81 7.94 24.08
N GLU A 234 -4.13 7.85 24.15
CA GLU A 234 -4.90 6.95 23.31
C GLU A 234 -4.83 7.35 21.84
N GLU A 235 -4.87 6.37 20.94
CA GLU A 235 -4.74 6.59 19.49
C GLU A 235 -5.84 7.53 18.94
N PHE A 236 -7.05 7.48 19.50
CA PHE A 236 -8.17 8.37 19.12
C PHE A 236 -7.96 9.85 19.47
N CYS A 237 -6.92 10.17 20.24
CA CYS A 237 -6.51 11.52 20.58
C CYS A 237 -5.43 12.07 19.62
N ILE A 238 -5.03 11.28 18.62
CA ILE A 238 -3.98 11.62 17.65
C ILE A 238 -4.57 11.61 16.25
N HIS A 239 -4.27 12.65 15.48
CA HIS A 239 -4.54 12.71 14.05
C HIS A 239 -3.23 12.76 13.29
N LEU A 240 -3.06 11.88 12.30
CA LEU A 240 -1.88 11.88 11.44
C LEU A 240 -2.13 12.81 10.26
N GLY A 241 -1.35 13.90 10.23
CA GLY A 241 -1.36 14.85 9.13
C GLY A 241 -0.43 14.43 7.98
N PRO A 242 -0.34 15.25 6.93
CA PRO A 242 0.54 14.96 5.80
C PRO A 242 2.02 15.05 6.20
N GLY A 243 2.83 14.12 5.69
CA GLY A 243 4.29 14.25 5.64
C GLY A 243 4.74 14.65 4.23
N SER A 244 5.84 15.40 4.12
CA SER A 244 6.37 15.80 2.81
C SER A 244 7.88 16.01 2.84
N SER A 245 8.48 16.10 1.64
CA SER A 245 9.87 16.49 1.44
C SER A 245 9.93 17.86 0.80
N SER A 246 10.78 18.73 1.35
CA SER A 246 11.14 20.00 0.73
C SER A 246 12.12 19.80 -0.43
N SER A 247 12.25 20.82 -1.28
CA SER A 247 13.25 20.85 -2.38
C SER A 247 14.70 20.82 -1.89
N MET A 248 14.94 21.08 -0.60
CA MET A 248 16.24 21.05 0.04
C MET A 248 16.57 19.69 0.69
N GLY A 249 15.69 18.68 0.53
CA GLY A 249 15.89 17.33 1.10
C GLY A 249 15.53 17.21 2.58
N VAL A 250 15.05 18.28 3.21
CA VAL A 250 14.45 18.24 4.55
C VAL A 250 13.07 17.61 4.43
N GLU A 251 12.83 16.58 5.22
CA GLU A 251 11.54 15.89 5.32
C GLU A 251 10.83 16.34 6.59
N TYR A 252 9.51 16.40 6.57
CA TYR A 252 8.74 16.74 7.76
C TYR A 252 7.49 15.91 7.91
N GLY A 253 7.04 15.82 9.15
CA GLY A 253 5.87 15.06 9.56
C GLY A 253 4.98 15.92 10.40
N VAL A 254 3.69 15.85 10.11
CA VAL A 254 2.67 16.57 10.85
C VAL A 254 1.78 15.57 11.56
N LEU A 255 1.47 15.86 12.81
CA LEU A 255 0.41 15.22 13.54
C LEU A 255 -0.30 16.25 14.41
N GLN A 256 -1.49 15.91 14.89
CA GLN A 256 -2.24 16.75 15.82
C GLN A 256 -2.57 15.94 17.06
N VAL A 257 -2.56 16.58 18.21
CA VAL A 257 -2.94 15.98 19.49
C VAL A 257 -4.06 16.79 20.15
N THR A 258 -5.00 16.10 20.77
CA THR A 258 -6.05 16.71 21.59
C THR A 258 -6.30 15.90 22.85
N LYS A 259 -6.72 16.55 23.93
CA LYS A 259 -7.23 15.92 25.16
C LYS A 259 -8.74 16.17 25.29
N SER A 260 -9.21 17.29 24.74
CA SER A 260 -10.59 17.77 24.80
C SER A 260 -11.54 17.13 23.78
N SER A 261 -11.05 16.53 22.70
CA SER A 261 -11.91 16.03 21.61
C SER A 261 -11.43 14.70 21.03
N CYS A 262 -10.93 13.80 21.87
CA CYS A 262 -10.57 12.46 21.43
C CYS A 262 -11.78 11.71 20.87
N GLY A 263 -11.59 11.01 19.76
CA GLY A 263 -12.63 10.25 19.10
C GLY A 263 -12.28 9.95 17.64
N GLU A 264 -13.06 9.07 17.03
CA GLU A 264 -12.87 8.64 15.63
C GLU A 264 -12.90 9.84 14.66
N GLU A 265 -13.76 10.82 14.89
CA GLU A 265 -13.84 12.04 14.06
C GLU A 265 -12.52 12.82 14.08
N PHE A 266 -11.93 13.01 15.26
CA PHE A 266 -10.64 13.68 15.39
C PHE A 266 -9.52 12.84 14.77
N GLN A 267 -9.48 11.54 15.04
CA GLN A 267 -8.47 10.65 14.47
C GLN A 267 -8.46 10.70 12.94
N LEU A 268 -9.64 10.71 12.31
CA LEU A 268 -9.78 10.70 10.85
C LEU A 268 -9.57 12.08 10.21
N SER A 269 -10.03 13.16 10.84
CA SER A 269 -10.15 14.47 10.19
C SER A 269 -9.39 15.60 10.88
N GLY A 270 -8.82 15.36 12.07
CA GLY A 270 -8.16 16.39 12.87
C GLY A 270 -9.08 17.55 13.23
N LYS A 271 -8.49 18.71 13.49
CA LYS A 271 -9.20 19.99 13.62
C LYS A 271 -8.65 20.98 12.60
N GLU A 272 -9.53 21.62 11.84
CA GLU A 272 -9.17 22.63 10.83
C GLU A 272 -8.30 23.76 11.39
N ARG A 273 -8.53 24.15 12.66
CA ARG A 273 -7.72 25.17 13.33
C ARG A 273 -6.25 24.75 13.49
N TYR A 274 -5.98 23.46 13.71
CA TYR A 274 -4.64 22.91 13.82
C TYR A 274 -4.00 22.71 12.43
N ASP A 275 -4.80 22.50 11.38
CA ASP A 275 -4.29 22.55 10.01
C ASP A 275 -3.85 23.97 9.63
N ALA A 276 -4.62 24.99 10.03
CA ALA A 276 -4.24 26.38 9.84
C ALA A 276 -2.95 26.72 10.59
N GLN A 277 -2.83 26.26 11.84
CA GLN A 277 -1.60 26.36 12.63
C GLN A 277 -0.42 25.71 11.91
N THR A 278 -0.57 24.47 11.44
CA THR A 278 0.46 23.72 10.72
C THR A 278 0.96 24.48 9.49
N ARG A 279 0.07 25.04 8.67
CA ARG A 279 0.46 25.81 7.46
C ARG A 279 1.33 27.02 7.82
N GLU A 280 0.97 27.74 8.88
CA GLU A 280 1.75 28.89 9.32
C GLU A 280 3.10 28.48 9.94
N VAL A 281 3.16 27.36 10.66
CA VAL A 281 4.42 26.79 11.15
C VAL A 281 5.33 26.43 9.98
N LEU A 282 4.85 25.66 8.99
CA LEU A 282 5.66 25.28 7.83
C LEU A 282 6.14 26.51 7.05
N ARG A 283 5.30 27.54 6.91
CA ARG A 283 5.66 28.81 6.28
C ARG A 283 6.74 29.55 7.08
N TYR A 284 6.62 29.63 8.40
CA TYR A 284 7.59 30.28 9.27
C TYR A 284 8.97 29.64 9.18
N TRP A 285 9.02 28.31 9.09
CA TRP A 285 10.25 27.54 8.93
C TRP A 285 10.74 27.45 7.47
N GLY A 286 10.02 28.03 6.51
CA GLY A 286 10.44 28.11 5.10
C GLY A 286 10.21 26.84 4.27
N TYR A 287 9.26 26.00 4.67
CA TYR A 287 8.92 24.72 4.02
C TYR A 287 7.55 24.72 3.31
N TYR A 288 6.97 25.90 3.11
CA TYR A 288 5.73 26.15 2.35
C TYR A 288 5.89 27.34 1.41
#